data_AF-A0A351HVA4-F1
#
_entry.id   AF-A0A351HVA4-F1
#
_cell.length_a   1.000
_cell.length_b   1.000
_cell.length_c   1.000
_cell.angle_alpha   90.00
_cell.angle_beta   90.00
_cell.angle_gamma   90.00
#
_symmetry.space_group_name_H-M   'P 1'
#
loop_
_entity.id
_entity.type
_entity.pdbx_description
1 polymer ?
#
loop_
_entity_poly.entity_id
_entity_poly.type
_entity_poly.pdbx_seq_one_letter_code
_entity_poly.pdbx_strand_id
1 'polypeptide(L)'
;MVAAGVLSMDDGLKFVKKRGRAMEEAAQMTPATMVAVLKLETPKVEALCKEFNQCYPVNYNCPGQLVVALLKADQELFLTRVKELGGRGIPLTLSGGFHSPFMTYATKLLEKRIYELTFTEASIPLYSNAYAKPYPDAPVDIRSYILHQINHPVLWEQTMRNMIADGFTTFIECGPGKTLGGFLKKIDKSVTCHHVETLLTDYLEAKNAGKEWTFTC
;
A
#
# COMPACT_ATOMS: atom_id res chain seq x y z
N MET A 1 -10.77 -5.58 -2.97
CA MET A 1 -11.52 -6.72 -2.39
C MET A 1 -13.01 -6.41 -2.30
N VAL A 2 -13.47 -5.48 -1.46
CA VAL A 2 -14.91 -5.15 -1.35
C VAL A 2 -15.52 -4.74 -2.70
N ALA A 3 -14.88 -3.82 -3.43
CA ALA A 3 -15.33 -3.41 -4.77
C ALA A 3 -15.36 -4.55 -5.81
N ALA A 4 -14.59 -5.61 -5.59
CA ALA A 4 -14.56 -6.80 -6.44
C ALA A 4 -15.47 -7.93 -5.93
N GLY A 5 -16.31 -7.67 -4.94
CA GLY A 5 -17.21 -8.66 -4.36
C GLY A 5 -16.55 -9.74 -3.51
N VAL A 6 -15.21 -9.74 -3.34
CA VAL A 6 -14.45 -10.79 -2.63
C VAL A 6 -14.69 -10.79 -1.11
N LEU A 7 -15.01 -9.63 -0.55
CA LEU A 7 -15.31 -9.45 0.87
C LEU A 7 -16.55 -8.56 1.00
N SER A 8 -17.39 -8.84 1.99
CA SER A 8 -18.45 -7.90 2.37
C SER A 8 -17.85 -6.60 2.91
N MET A 9 -18.59 -5.48 2.80
CA MET A 9 -18.16 -4.20 3.38
C MET A 9 -17.94 -4.32 4.89
N ASP A 10 -18.85 -5.00 5.60
CA ASP A 10 -18.79 -5.17 7.05
C ASP A 10 -17.56 -5.99 7.48
N ASP A 11 -17.28 -7.11 6.81
CA ASP A 11 -16.08 -7.91 7.06
C ASP A 11 -14.81 -7.14 6.72
N GLY A 12 -14.82 -6.40 5.61
CA GLY A 12 -13.73 -5.52 5.20
C GLY A 12 -13.39 -4.50 6.30
N LEU A 13 -14.40 -3.76 6.78
CA LEU A 13 -14.24 -2.77 7.85
C LEU A 13 -13.78 -3.39 9.18
N LYS A 14 -14.39 -4.51 9.58
CA LYS A 14 -14.00 -5.25 10.79
C LYS A 14 -12.54 -5.69 10.72
N PHE A 15 -12.11 -6.23 9.57
CA PHE A 15 -10.76 -6.71 9.40
C PHE A 15 -9.73 -5.56 9.36
N VAL A 16 -9.96 -4.49 8.59
CA VAL A 16 -9.00 -3.38 8.53
C VAL A 16 -8.84 -2.67 9.88
N LYS A 17 -9.90 -2.62 10.71
CA LYS A 17 -9.82 -2.13 12.10
C LYS A 17 -8.92 -3.02 12.95
N LYS A 18 -9.08 -4.34 12.89
CA LYS A 18 -8.20 -5.29 13.61
C LYS A 18 -6.77 -5.20 13.10
N ARG A 19 -6.58 -5.12 11.78
CA ARG A 19 -5.28 -4.98 11.12
C ARG A 19 -4.55 -3.73 11.58
N GLY A 20 -5.21 -2.57 11.55
CA GLY A 20 -4.62 -1.30 11.99
C GLY A 20 -4.14 -1.36 13.45
N ARG A 21 -4.95 -1.94 14.36
CA ARG A 21 -4.56 -2.14 15.76
C ARG A 21 -3.34 -3.06 15.92
N ALA A 22 -3.34 -4.21 15.25
CA ALA A 22 -2.22 -5.15 15.32
C ALA A 22 -0.92 -4.54 14.76
N MET A 23 -1.02 -3.74 13.69
CA MET A 23 0.13 -3.03 13.11
C MET A 23 0.64 -1.91 14.02
N GLU A 24 -0.25 -1.18 14.69
CA GLU A 24 0.12 -0.19 15.71
C GLU A 24 0.81 -0.84 16.92
N GLU A 25 0.28 -1.97 17.42
CA GLU A 25 0.93 -2.73 18.49
C GLU A 25 2.34 -3.20 18.08
N ALA A 26 2.51 -3.70 16.85
CA ALA A 26 3.82 -4.08 16.33
C ALA A 26 4.77 -2.87 16.21
N ALA A 27 4.27 -1.70 15.81
CA ALA A 27 5.06 -0.46 15.72
C ALA A 27 5.60 0.01 17.08
N GLN A 28 4.91 -0.33 18.18
CA GLN A 28 5.35 -0.01 19.54
C GLN A 28 6.44 -0.95 20.06
N MET A 29 6.57 -2.16 19.50
CA MET A 29 7.57 -3.15 19.93
C MET A 29 8.99 -2.82 19.48
N THR A 30 9.13 -2.11 18.35
CA THR A 30 10.44 -1.78 17.79
C THR A 30 10.41 -0.35 17.27
N PRO A 31 11.23 0.56 17.82
CA PRO A 31 11.36 1.92 17.31
C PRO A 31 11.90 1.94 15.88
N ALA A 32 10.98 1.84 14.91
CA ALA A 32 11.24 1.89 13.48
C ALA A 32 10.59 3.13 12.86
N THR A 33 11.07 3.49 11.68
CA THR A 33 10.57 4.61 10.89
C THR A 33 10.56 4.25 9.41
N MET A 34 9.92 5.10 8.61
CA MET A 34 9.89 4.97 7.16
C MET A 34 10.40 6.25 6.51
N VAL A 35 11.19 6.09 5.44
CA VAL A 35 11.77 7.19 4.66
C VAL A 35 11.43 6.97 3.20
N ALA A 36 10.78 7.97 2.57
CA ALA A 36 10.65 8.01 1.12
C ALA A 36 11.97 8.50 0.50
N VAL A 37 12.59 7.67 -0.32
CA VAL A 37 13.82 7.96 -1.04
C VAL A 37 13.47 8.36 -2.46
N LEU A 38 13.80 9.60 -2.80
CA LEU A 38 13.56 10.20 -4.11
C LEU A 38 14.87 10.37 -4.89
N LYS A 39 14.76 10.42 -6.23
CA LYS A 39 15.86 10.72 -7.17
C LYS A 39 17.00 9.69 -7.16
N LEU A 40 16.76 8.50 -6.63
CA LEU A 40 17.66 7.36 -6.75
C LEU A 40 16.95 6.21 -7.45
N GLU A 41 17.72 5.44 -8.23
CA GLU A 41 17.24 4.22 -8.85
C GLU A 41 17.08 3.12 -7.80
N THR A 42 16.08 2.26 -7.99
CA THR A 42 15.74 1.16 -7.07
C THR A 42 16.95 0.32 -6.65
N PRO A 43 17.83 -0.15 -7.57
CA PRO A 43 18.97 -0.97 -7.18
C PRO A 43 19.97 -0.25 -6.26
N LYS A 44 20.10 1.09 -6.40
CA LYS A 44 20.96 1.89 -5.51
C LYS A 44 20.39 1.99 -4.11
N VAL A 45 19.07 2.15 -3.99
CA VAL A 45 18.40 2.20 -2.67
C VAL A 45 18.43 0.82 -2.01
N GLU A 46 18.21 -0.26 -2.76
CA GLU A 46 18.34 -1.64 -2.26
C GLU A 46 19.76 -1.94 -1.77
N ALA A 47 20.77 -1.52 -2.53
CA ALA A 47 22.17 -1.67 -2.11
C ALA A 47 22.46 -0.87 -0.83
N LEU A 48 21.98 0.38 -0.75
CA LEU A 48 22.11 1.20 0.45
C LEU A 48 21.44 0.54 1.66
N CYS A 49 20.27 -0.08 1.51
CA CYS A 49 19.60 -0.76 2.63
C CYS A 49 20.47 -1.87 3.24
N LYS A 50 21.29 -2.56 2.43
CA LYS A 50 22.21 -3.62 2.90
C LYS A 50 23.38 -3.09 3.73
N GLU A 51 23.65 -1.77 3.71
CA GLU A 51 24.64 -1.13 4.58
C GLU A 51 24.14 -1.01 6.05
N PHE A 52 22.87 -1.32 6.32
CA PHE A 52 22.23 -1.18 7.63
C PHE A 52 21.64 -2.52 8.10
N ASN A 53 21.63 -2.78 9.41
CA ASN A 53 21.25 -4.09 9.97
C ASN A 53 19.77 -4.45 9.76
N GLN A 54 18.86 -3.48 9.92
CA GLN A 54 17.42 -3.70 9.78
C GLN A 54 16.81 -2.57 8.97
N CYS A 55 17.09 -2.60 7.67
CA CYS A 55 16.67 -1.60 6.70
C CYS A 55 16.14 -2.33 5.46
N TYR A 56 14.90 -2.05 5.11
CA TYR A 56 14.14 -2.83 4.14
C TYR A 56 13.45 -1.90 3.14
N PRO A 57 13.59 -2.12 1.83
CA PRO A 57 12.71 -1.51 0.85
C PRO A 57 11.28 -2.05 1.04
N VAL A 58 10.29 -1.16 1.11
CA VAL A 58 8.93 -1.53 1.53
C VAL A 58 7.81 -1.01 0.62
N ASN A 59 8.01 0.06 -0.15
CA ASN A 59 7.02 0.49 -1.14
C ASN A 59 7.70 0.89 -2.45
N TYR A 60 7.65 0.00 -3.43
CA TYR A 60 8.10 0.24 -4.80
C TYR A 60 7.02 0.99 -5.54
N ASN A 61 7.05 2.32 -5.45
CA ASN A 61 5.92 3.16 -5.87
C ASN A 61 6.04 3.62 -7.32
N CYS A 62 7.20 4.08 -7.76
CA CYS A 62 7.40 4.46 -9.16
C CYS A 62 8.89 4.72 -9.42
N PRO A 63 9.30 4.87 -10.70
CA PRO A 63 10.66 5.24 -11.03
C PRO A 63 11.12 6.47 -10.24
N GLY A 64 12.23 6.32 -9.53
CA GLY A 64 12.82 7.38 -8.72
C GLY A 64 12.12 7.65 -7.38
N GLN A 65 11.23 6.76 -6.92
CA GLN A 65 10.67 6.78 -5.56
C GLN A 65 10.50 5.36 -4.98
N LEU A 66 11.27 5.08 -3.95
CA LEU A 66 11.17 3.86 -3.12
C LEU A 66 11.03 4.28 -1.65
N VAL A 67 10.11 3.66 -0.91
CA VAL A 67 10.05 3.84 0.55
C VAL A 67 10.84 2.73 1.22
N VAL A 68 11.56 3.08 2.28
CA VAL A 68 12.37 2.18 3.09
C VAL A 68 11.88 2.23 4.54
N ALA A 69 11.75 1.08 5.19
CA ALA A 69 11.55 0.95 6.62
C ALA A 69 12.87 0.59 7.30
N LEU A 70 13.22 1.30 8.37
CA LEU A 70 14.47 1.07 9.10
C LEU A 70 14.35 1.39 10.58
N LEU A 71 15.35 1.00 11.38
CA LEU A 71 15.44 1.41 12.78
C LEU A 71 15.49 2.94 12.88
N LYS A 72 14.74 3.50 13.84
CA LYS A 72 14.69 4.94 14.06
C LYS A 72 16.08 5.53 14.36
N ALA A 73 16.92 4.77 15.06
CA ALA A 73 18.28 5.17 15.40
C ALA A 73 19.18 5.36 14.16
N ASP A 74 18.89 4.66 13.07
CA ASP A 74 19.69 4.71 11.83
C ASP A 74 19.22 5.82 10.87
N GLN A 75 18.11 6.50 11.17
CA GLN A 75 17.45 7.43 10.24
C GLN A 75 18.38 8.56 9.76
N GLU A 76 19.05 9.25 10.68
CA GLU A 76 19.88 10.42 10.32
C GLU A 76 21.09 10.03 9.47
N LEU A 77 21.71 8.89 9.80
CA LEU A 77 22.80 8.34 8.99
C LEU A 77 22.27 7.93 7.60
N PHE A 78 21.15 7.22 7.54
CA PHE A 78 20.52 6.83 6.26
C PHE A 78 20.20 8.04 5.38
N LEU A 79 19.61 9.12 5.94
CA LEU A 79 19.33 10.35 5.21
C LEU A 79 20.61 11.01 4.65
N THR A 80 21.69 10.99 5.45
CA THR A 80 23.01 11.48 5.02
C THR A 80 23.53 10.69 3.84
N ARG A 81 23.50 9.35 3.92
CA ARG A 81 23.94 8.45 2.83
C ARG A 81 23.09 8.64 1.56
N VAL A 82 21.77 8.78 1.69
CA VAL A 82 20.88 9.09 0.56
C VAL A 82 21.31 10.39 -0.12
N LYS A 83 21.62 11.44 0.64
CA LYS A 83 22.07 12.73 0.10
C LYS A 83 23.42 12.63 -0.61
N GLU A 84 24.38 11.90 -0.03
CA GLU A 84 25.71 11.66 -0.64
C GLU A 84 25.62 10.93 -1.98
N LEU A 85 24.65 10.03 -2.12
CA LEU A 85 24.36 9.33 -3.38
C LEU A 85 23.57 10.19 -4.39
N GLY A 86 23.29 11.46 -4.08
CA GLY A 86 22.54 12.39 -4.93
C GLY A 86 21.02 12.29 -4.80
N GLY A 87 20.52 11.50 -3.85
CA GLY A 87 19.11 11.34 -3.56
C GLY A 87 18.55 12.39 -2.62
N ARG A 88 17.24 12.28 -2.35
CA ARG A 88 16.54 13.04 -1.30
C ARG A 88 15.72 12.09 -0.44
N GLY A 89 16.08 11.96 0.83
CA GLY A 89 15.28 11.23 1.81
C GLY A 89 14.25 12.14 2.47
N ILE A 90 13.02 11.66 2.63
CA ILE A 90 11.94 12.35 3.33
C ILE A 90 11.37 11.39 4.39
N PRO A 91 11.62 11.64 5.69
CA PRO A 91 10.97 10.90 6.77
C PRO A 91 9.45 11.03 6.68
N LEU A 92 8.74 9.93 6.85
CA LEU A 92 7.28 9.92 6.86
C LEU A 92 6.75 10.21 8.26
N THR A 93 5.61 10.90 8.34
CA THR A 93 4.93 11.28 9.59
C THR A 93 4.10 10.12 10.15
N LEU A 94 4.71 8.95 10.29
CA LEU A 94 4.09 7.75 10.86
C LEU A 94 5.08 7.02 11.76
N SER A 95 4.55 6.28 12.73
CA SER A 95 5.29 5.38 13.60
C SER A 95 5.39 3.99 12.96
N GLY A 96 6.52 3.31 13.16
CA GLY A 96 6.72 1.93 12.75
C GLY A 96 7.37 1.76 11.37
N GLY A 97 7.73 0.50 11.08
CA GLY A 97 8.30 0.08 9.80
C GLY A 97 7.35 -0.86 9.07
N PHE A 98 6.29 -0.31 8.48
CA PHE A 98 5.25 -1.11 7.80
C PHE A 98 5.81 -1.88 6.59
N HIS A 99 5.14 -2.97 6.21
CA HIS A 99 5.52 -3.78 5.04
C HIS A 99 6.93 -4.38 5.12
N SER A 100 7.43 -4.58 6.34
CA SER A 100 8.76 -5.12 6.61
C SER A 100 8.70 -6.18 7.72
N PRO A 101 9.80 -6.90 8.00
CA PRO A 101 9.89 -7.84 9.11
C PRO A 101 9.49 -7.27 10.48
N PHE A 102 9.54 -5.94 10.70
CA PHE A 102 9.02 -5.30 11.92
C PHE A 102 7.53 -5.57 12.16
N MET A 103 6.76 -5.90 11.12
CA MET A 103 5.33 -6.20 11.21
C MET A 103 5.01 -7.70 11.38
N THR A 104 6.02 -8.53 11.64
CA THR A 104 5.81 -9.98 11.84
C THR A 104 4.88 -10.28 13.02
N TYR A 105 4.97 -9.48 14.10
CA TYR A 105 4.04 -9.61 15.24
C TYR A 105 2.58 -9.35 14.81
N ALA A 106 2.34 -8.29 14.04
CA ALA A 106 1.00 -7.97 13.52
C ALA A 106 0.44 -9.11 12.65
N THR A 107 1.29 -9.70 11.81
CA THR A 107 0.92 -10.85 10.96
C THR A 107 0.44 -12.03 11.80
N LYS A 108 1.19 -12.40 12.84
CA LYS A 108 0.83 -13.49 13.77
C LYS A 108 -0.49 -13.25 14.50
N LEU A 109 -0.76 -12.01 14.93
CA LEU A 109 -2.04 -11.68 15.57
C LEU A 109 -3.24 -11.85 14.62
N LEU A 110 -3.03 -11.65 13.32
CA LEU A 110 -4.08 -11.67 12.30
C LEU A 110 -4.27 -13.04 11.66
N GLU A 111 -3.31 -13.97 11.82
CA GLU A 111 -3.38 -15.34 11.28
C GLU A 111 -4.68 -16.07 11.65
N LYS A 112 -5.16 -15.93 12.88
CA LYS A 112 -6.45 -16.54 13.28
C LYS A 112 -7.64 -15.71 12.82
N ARG A 113 -7.50 -14.38 12.83
CA ARG A 113 -8.59 -13.44 12.51
C ARG A 113 -8.98 -13.46 11.04
N ILE A 114 -8.04 -13.75 10.14
CA ILE A 114 -8.34 -13.84 8.69
C ILE A 114 -9.26 -15.04 8.37
N TYR A 115 -9.32 -16.07 9.22
CA TYR A 115 -10.25 -17.20 9.06
C TYR A 115 -11.67 -16.87 9.53
N GLU A 116 -11.87 -15.77 10.25
CA GLU A 116 -13.21 -15.26 10.59
C GLU A 116 -13.89 -14.62 9.37
N LEU A 117 -13.15 -14.37 8.29
CA LEU A 117 -13.66 -13.77 7.07
C LEU A 117 -14.09 -14.84 6.06
N THR A 118 -15.20 -14.56 5.39
CA THR A 118 -15.67 -15.32 4.23
C THR A 118 -15.20 -14.64 2.96
N PHE A 119 -14.48 -15.37 2.12
CA PHE A 119 -14.02 -14.89 0.82
C PHE A 119 -14.84 -15.54 -0.27
N THR A 120 -15.34 -14.73 -1.18
CA THR A 120 -16.08 -15.15 -2.37
C THR A 120 -15.28 -14.86 -3.64
N GLU A 121 -15.72 -15.43 -4.76
CA GLU A 121 -15.12 -15.21 -6.06
C GLU A 121 -15.14 -13.72 -6.44
N ALA A 122 -14.08 -13.26 -7.10
CA ALA A 122 -13.97 -11.88 -7.53
C ALA A 122 -14.82 -11.64 -8.79
N SER A 123 -15.68 -10.62 -8.78
CA SER A 123 -16.48 -10.23 -9.95
C SER A 123 -15.67 -9.50 -11.03
N ILE A 124 -14.49 -9.00 -10.67
CA ILE A 124 -13.54 -8.31 -11.55
C ILE A 124 -12.11 -8.72 -11.17
N PRO A 125 -11.14 -8.67 -12.11
CA PRO A 125 -9.74 -8.92 -11.80
C PRO A 125 -9.26 -8.04 -10.64
N LEU A 126 -8.65 -8.68 -9.64
CA LEU A 126 -8.11 -8.00 -8.47
C LEU A 126 -6.63 -8.32 -8.33
N TYR A 127 -5.77 -7.30 -8.33
CA TYR A 127 -4.32 -7.49 -8.21
C TYR A 127 -3.85 -7.40 -6.77
N SER A 128 -2.89 -8.26 -6.41
CA SER A 128 -2.22 -8.26 -5.13
C SER A 128 -1.01 -7.35 -5.13
N ASN A 129 -0.96 -6.39 -4.20
CA ASN A 129 0.23 -5.56 -3.99
C ASN A 129 1.44 -6.35 -3.47
N ALA A 130 1.23 -7.56 -2.92
CA ALA A 130 2.32 -8.39 -2.41
C ALA A 130 3.05 -9.15 -3.54
N TYR A 131 2.33 -9.53 -4.60
CA TYR A 131 2.86 -10.39 -5.67
C TYR A 131 2.78 -9.75 -7.06
N ALA A 132 2.23 -8.53 -7.16
CA ALA A 132 2.03 -7.79 -8.39
C ALA A 132 1.26 -8.55 -9.49
N LYS A 133 0.38 -9.47 -9.13
CA LYS A 133 -0.40 -10.30 -10.05
C LYS A 133 -1.84 -10.47 -9.54
N PRO A 134 -2.77 -10.97 -10.36
CA PRO A 134 -4.12 -11.28 -9.90
C PRO A 134 -4.10 -12.15 -8.64
N TYR A 135 -5.05 -11.91 -7.73
CA TYR A 135 -5.29 -12.79 -6.60
C TYR A 135 -5.68 -14.18 -7.10
N PRO A 136 -5.27 -15.25 -6.39
CA PRO A 136 -5.75 -16.60 -6.65
C PRO A 136 -7.23 -16.73 -6.27
N ASP A 137 -7.91 -17.73 -6.84
CA ASP A 137 -9.34 -17.97 -6.58
C ASP A 137 -9.58 -18.64 -5.22
N ALA A 138 -8.65 -19.50 -4.78
CA ALA A 138 -8.83 -20.29 -3.58
C ALA A 138 -8.77 -19.39 -2.31
N PRO A 139 -9.80 -19.42 -1.43
CA PRO A 139 -9.81 -18.62 -0.21
C PRO A 139 -8.61 -18.81 0.71
N VAL A 140 -8.00 -20.00 0.73
CA VAL A 140 -6.79 -20.26 1.54
C VAL A 140 -5.59 -19.43 1.03
N ASP A 141 -5.45 -19.31 -0.28
CA ASP A 141 -4.35 -18.57 -0.90
C ASP A 141 -4.59 -17.05 -0.83
N ILE A 142 -5.85 -16.60 -0.95
CA ILE A 142 -6.22 -15.19 -0.71
C ILE A 142 -5.80 -14.76 0.69
N ARG A 143 -6.10 -15.57 1.72
CA ARG A 143 -5.70 -15.30 3.11
C ARG A 143 -4.18 -15.19 3.24
N SER A 144 -3.46 -16.13 2.63
CA SER A 144 -1.99 -16.12 2.59
C SER A 144 -1.46 -14.82 2.00
N TYR A 145 -2.03 -14.37 0.87
CA TYR A 145 -1.61 -13.13 0.20
C TYR A 145 -1.86 -11.88 1.05
N ILE A 146 -3.00 -11.82 1.72
CA ILE A 146 -3.34 -10.70 2.62
C ILE A 146 -2.38 -10.64 3.80
N LEU A 147 -2.09 -11.78 4.44
CA LEU A 147 -1.16 -11.86 5.56
C LEU A 147 0.26 -11.49 5.12
N HIS A 148 0.72 -12.01 3.99
CA HIS A 148 2.04 -11.71 3.43
C HIS A 148 2.24 -10.21 3.20
N GLN A 149 1.21 -9.50 2.70
CA GLN A 149 1.26 -8.05 2.47
C GLN A 149 1.61 -7.22 3.72
N ILE A 150 1.38 -7.73 4.93
CA ILE A 150 1.54 -6.97 6.17
C ILE A 150 3.02 -6.72 6.49
N ASN A 151 3.86 -7.73 6.27
CA ASN A 151 5.29 -7.71 6.61
C ASN A 151 6.21 -7.86 5.38
N HIS A 152 5.66 -7.74 4.16
CA HIS A 152 6.41 -7.74 2.92
C HIS A 152 6.11 -6.50 2.07
N PRO A 153 7.00 -6.17 1.11
CA PRO A 153 6.89 -4.94 0.35
C PRO A 153 5.62 -4.83 -0.50
N VAL A 154 5.19 -3.59 -0.71
CA VAL A 154 4.16 -3.21 -1.68
C VAL A 154 4.82 -3.00 -3.04
N LEU A 155 4.49 -3.86 -3.99
CA LEU A 155 5.00 -3.87 -5.36
C LEU A 155 4.14 -3.02 -6.32
N TRP A 156 3.78 -1.80 -5.90
CA TRP A 156 2.81 -0.97 -6.63
C TRP A 156 3.22 -0.68 -8.07
N GLU A 157 4.50 -0.31 -8.30
CA GLU A 157 5.02 -0.07 -9.65
C GLU A 157 4.83 -1.28 -10.55
N GLN A 158 5.23 -2.47 -10.07
CA GLN A 158 5.11 -3.69 -10.83
C GLN A 158 3.64 -4.05 -11.08
N THR A 159 2.77 -3.86 -10.08
CA THR A 159 1.32 -4.08 -10.23
C THR A 159 0.75 -3.23 -11.36
N MET A 160 1.08 -1.94 -11.39
CA MET A 160 0.60 -1.04 -12.46
C MET A 160 1.17 -1.42 -13.83
N ARG A 161 2.46 -1.77 -13.92
CA ARG A 161 3.07 -2.24 -15.17
C ARG A 161 2.38 -3.50 -15.71
N ASN A 162 2.05 -4.43 -14.83
CA ASN A 162 1.36 -5.66 -15.21
C ASN A 162 -0.07 -5.37 -15.65
N MET A 163 -0.82 -4.54 -14.94
CA MET A 163 -2.15 -4.11 -15.39
C MET A 163 -2.09 -3.41 -16.75
N ILE A 164 -1.10 -2.54 -17.01
CA ILE A 164 -0.95 -1.92 -18.33
C ILE A 164 -0.66 -2.96 -19.41
N ALA A 165 0.23 -3.92 -19.13
CA ALA A 165 0.55 -5.01 -20.05
C ALA A 165 -0.67 -5.92 -20.34
N ASP A 166 -1.57 -6.07 -19.36
CA ASP A 166 -2.83 -6.80 -19.48
C ASP A 166 -3.93 -5.99 -20.20
N GLY A 167 -3.59 -4.79 -20.70
CA GLY A 167 -4.45 -3.98 -21.56
C GLY A 167 -5.26 -2.89 -20.86
N PHE A 168 -5.05 -2.66 -19.55
CA PHE A 168 -5.73 -1.59 -18.83
C PHE A 168 -5.12 -0.21 -19.21
N THR A 169 -5.93 0.66 -19.81
CA THR A 169 -5.49 1.98 -20.32
C THR A 169 -6.05 3.18 -19.56
N THR A 170 -7.12 2.96 -18.77
CA THR A 170 -7.79 4.00 -17.99
C THR A 170 -7.88 3.57 -16.53
N PHE A 171 -7.42 4.44 -15.64
CA PHE A 171 -7.39 4.24 -14.20
C PHE A 171 -8.22 5.31 -13.51
N ILE A 172 -8.86 4.94 -12.41
CA ILE A 172 -9.65 5.86 -11.58
C ILE A 172 -9.15 5.70 -10.14
N GLU A 173 -8.52 6.75 -9.61
CA GLU A 173 -8.13 6.81 -8.20
C GLU A 173 -9.35 7.24 -7.37
N CYS A 174 -9.84 6.35 -6.52
CA CYS A 174 -10.99 6.62 -5.65
C CYS A 174 -10.51 6.83 -4.21
N GLY A 175 -10.83 7.99 -3.63
CA GLY A 175 -10.48 8.33 -2.25
C GLY A 175 -9.74 9.66 -2.12
N PRO A 176 -9.29 10.00 -0.90
CA PRO A 176 -8.69 11.30 -0.63
C PRO A 176 -7.31 11.47 -1.26
N GLY A 177 -7.06 12.64 -1.85
CA GLY A 177 -5.78 12.96 -2.49
C GLY A 177 -5.53 12.27 -3.83
N LYS A 178 -4.39 12.60 -4.47
CA LYS A 178 -4.06 12.23 -5.87
C LYS A 178 -2.73 11.48 -6.00
N THR A 179 -2.33 10.80 -4.93
CA THR A 179 -0.97 10.26 -4.79
C THR A 179 -0.75 9.09 -5.75
N LEU A 180 -1.71 8.17 -5.87
CA LEU A 180 -1.58 6.98 -6.71
C LEU A 180 -1.56 7.36 -8.19
N GLY A 181 -2.42 8.29 -8.61
CA GLY A 181 -2.40 8.84 -9.97
C GLY A 181 -1.09 9.55 -10.29
N GLY A 182 -0.52 10.27 -9.32
CA GLY A 182 0.81 10.87 -9.44
C GLY A 182 1.93 9.84 -9.62
N PHE A 183 1.85 8.68 -8.94
CA PHE A 183 2.79 7.57 -9.16
C PHE A 183 2.58 6.92 -10.52
N LEU A 184 1.34 6.65 -10.91
CA LEU A 184 0.98 6.06 -12.19
C LEU A 184 1.52 6.88 -13.36
N LYS A 185 1.36 8.20 -13.35
CA LYS A 185 1.91 9.09 -14.39
C LYS A 185 3.44 9.10 -14.50
N LYS A 186 4.15 8.69 -13.44
CA LYS A 186 5.60 8.48 -13.49
C LYS A 186 5.97 7.09 -14.03
N ILE A 187 5.09 6.11 -13.87
CA ILE A 187 5.26 4.74 -14.40
C ILE A 187 5.02 4.74 -15.91
N ASP A 188 3.91 5.33 -16.34
CA ASP A 188 3.52 5.45 -17.75
C ASP A 188 2.68 6.72 -17.97
N LYS A 189 3.07 7.55 -18.93
CA LYS A 189 2.36 8.80 -19.26
C LYS A 189 1.21 8.61 -20.24
N SER A 190 1.20 7.49 -20.98
CA SER A 190 0.24 7.19 -22.05
C SER A 190 -1.14 6.81 -21.51
N VAL A 191 -1.22 6.29 -20.28
CA VAL A 191 -2.49 5.90 -19.66
C VAL A 191 -3.29 7.10 -19.18
N THR A 192 -4.60 6.98 -19.21
CA THR A 192 -5.52 7.97 -18.63
C THR A 192 -5.70 7.70 -17.15
N CYS A 193 -5.68 8.74 -16.32
CA CYS A 193 -5.96 8.63 -14.88
C CYS A 193 -6.94 9.72 -14.46
N HIS A 194 -8.09 9.30 -13.97
CA HIS A 194 -9.08 10.15 -13.30
C HIS A 194 -8.93 10.02 -11.79
N HIS A 195 -9.50 10.98 -11.06
CA HIS A 195 -9.51 10.99 -9.61
C HIS A 195 -10.92 11.35 -9.11
N VAL A 196 -11.39 10.63 -8.11
CA VAL A 196 -12.72 10.77 -7.52
C VAL A 196 -12.60 10.77 -6.00
N GLU A 197 -12.83 11.94 -5.40
CA GLU A 197 -12.80 12.15 -3.94
C GLU A 197 -14.14 12.66 -3.40
N THR A 198 -14.90 13.40 -4.22
CA THR A 198 -16.05 14.18 -3.77
C THR A 198 -17.31 13.36 -3.54
N LEU A 199 -17.44 12.14 -4.07
CA LEU A 199 -18.69 11.35 -3.93
C LEU A 199 -19.10 11.12 -2.46
N LEU A 200 -18.15 10.89 -1.56
CA LEU A 200 -18.46 10.69 -0.15
C LEU A 200 -18.83 12.00 0.53
N THR A 201 -18.10 13.09 0.24
CA THR A 201 -18.38 14.42 0.78
C THR A 201 -19.74 14.93 0.29
N ASP A 202 -19.98 14.86 -1.02
CA ASP A 202 -21.24 15.26 -1.66
C ASP A 202 -22.41 14.41 -1.15
N TYR A 203 -22.20 13.09 -0.96
CA TYR A 203 -23.19 12.21 -0.34
C TYR A 203 -23.48 12.59 1.11
N LEU A 204 -22.45 12.82 1.92
CA LEU A 204 -22.61 13.18 3.34
C LEU A 204 -23.27 14.55 3.49
N GLU A 205 -22.92 15.52 2.66
CA GLU A 205 -23.54 16.85 2.62
C GLU A 205 -25.00 16.78 2.18
N ALA A 206 -25.30 16.03 1.11
CA ALA A 206 -26.68 15.82 0.66
C ALA A 206 -27.52 15.11 1.74
N LYS A 207 -26.99 14.05 2.36
CA LYS A 207 -27.64 13.31 3.45
C LYS A 207 -27.89 14.19 4.68
N ASN A 208 -26.90 14.98 5.10
CA ASN A 208 -27.03 15.90 6.23
C ASN A 208 -28.03 17.04 5.93
N ALA A 209 -28.16 17.43 4.67
CA ALA A 209 -29.16 18.40 4.22
C ALA A 209 -30.55 17.79 3.94
N GLY A 210 -30.75 16.49 4.18
CA GLY A 210 -32.01 15.79 3.90
C GLY A 210 -32.36 15.71 2.41
N LYS A 211 -31.37 15.84 1.52
CA LYS A 211 -31.54 15.81 0.06
C LYS A 211 -31.28 14.41 -0.49
N GLU A 212 -32.01 14.02 -1.53
CA GLU A 212 -31.62 12.88 -2.36
C GLU A 212 -30.29 13.20 -3.06
N TRP A 213 -29.36 12.24 -3.01
CA TRP A 213 -28.10 12.31 -3.71
C TRP A 213 -28.15 11.40 -4.93
N THR A 214 -27.83 11.96 -6.10
CA THR A 214 -27.68 11.21 -7.34
C THR A 214 -26.31 11.48 -7.94
N PHE A 215 -25.72 10.46 -8.55
CA PHE A 215 -24.48 10.58 -9.29
C PHE A 215 -24.81 10.57 -10.78
N THR A 216 -24.26 11.52 -11.53
CA THR A 216 -24.34 11.57 -12.99
C THR A 216 -22.93 11.60 -13.55
N CYS A 217 -22.59 10.62 -14.38
CA CYS A 217 -21.30 10.54 -15.06
C CYS A 217 -21.10 11.67 -16.08
#